data_AF-A0AA90UZP6-F1
#
_entry.id   AF-A0AA90UZP6-F1
#
_cell.length_a   1.000
_cell.length_b   1.000
_cell.length_c   1.000
_cell.angle_alpha   90.00
_cell.angle_beta   90.00
_cell.angle_gamma   90.00
#
_symmetry.space_group_name_H-M   'P 1'
#
loop_
_entity.id
_entity.type
_entity.pdbx_description
1 polymer ?
#
loop_
_entity_poly.entity_id
_entity_poly.type
_entity_poly.pdbx_seq_one_letter_code
_entity_poly.pdbx_strand_id
1 'polypeptide(L)'
;MKKRILIALVALGSLICPALAQNAAVKTNLLYDATTTMNLGVEFGLSPKWTLDVSGNYNPWTFSKNKKWKHWLVQPEARYWFCNKMMGSFIGFHALGGSHNIGGMDLDFKFLGTDFSKLKDYRYEGWFIGAGVAYGYAWALSKHWNLEAELGVGYIYSKADKFNCAQCGDKLEDDKAHNYVGPTKAALNLVYVF
;
A
#
# COMPACT_ATOMS: atom_id res chain seq x y z
N MET A 1 43.51 -0.18 3.74
CA MET A 1 42.98 0.28 5.05
C MET A 1 42.21 1.60 4.95
N LYS A 2 42.72 2.63 4.27
CA LYS A 2 42.05 3.96 4.13
C LYS A 2 40.62 3.91 3.53
N LYS A 3 40.35 3.08 2.52
CA LYS A 3 38.99 2.92 1.94
C LYS A 3 37.97 2.27 2.89
N ARG A 4 38.39 1.32 3.74
CA ARG A 4 37.51 0.66 4.73
C ARG A 4 37.16 1.59 5.89
N ILE A 5 38.10 2.45 6.29
CA ILE A 5 37.87 3.50 7.30
C ILE A 5 36.91 4.57 6.76
N LEU A 6 37.04 4.96 5.48
CA LEU A 6 36.14 5.93 4.86
C LEU A 6 34.69 5.40 4.78
N ILE A 7 34.51 4.11 4.43
CA ILE A 7 33.19 3.46 4.43
C ILE A 7 32.61 3.38 5.84
N ALA A 8 33.44 3.04 6.85
CA ALA A 8 33.01 3.01 8.24
C ALA A 8 32.63 4.40 8.78
N LEU A 9 33.33 5.47 8.37
CA LEU A 9 33.02 6.85 8.75
C LEU A 9 31.76 7.38 8.06
N VAL A 10 31.49 6.99 6.80
CA VAL A 10 30.24 7.31 6.11
C VAL A 10 29.05 6.56 6.74
N ALA A 11 29.26 5.29 7.14
CA ALA A 11 28.26 4.52 7.89
C ALA A 11 28.03 5.05 9.32
N LEU A 12 29.06 5.64 9.95
CA LEU A 12 28.90 6.34 11.23
C LEU A 12 28.20 7.70 11.06
N GLY A 13 28.40 8.38 9.93
CA GLY A 13 27.73 9.65 9.60
C GLY A 13 26.21 9.51 9.46
N SER A 14 25.73 8.35 9.00
CA SER A 14 24.29 8.03 8.99
C SER A 14 23.69 7.78 10.39
N LEU A 15 24.50 7.69 11.45
CA LEU A 15 24.03 7.56 12.84
C LEU A 15 23.87 8.92 13.55
N ILE A 16 24.25 10.04 12.92
CA ILE A 16 24.15 11.39 13.52
C ILE A 16 22.97 12.12 12.86
N CYS A 17 21.79 12.02 13.48
CA CYS A 17 20.58 12.65 12.99
C CYS A 17 20.44 14.09 13.51
N PRO A 18 20.70 15.08 12.65
CA PRO A 18 19.76 16.19 12.54
C PRO A 18 19.56 16.62 11.07
N ALA A 19 18.32 16.59 10.59
CA ALA A 19 17.91 17.18 9.33
C ALA A 19 16.67 18.07 9.56
N LEU A 20 16.55 19.16 8.79
CA LEU A 20 15.44 20.10 8.85
C LEU A 20 14.08 19.38 8.74
N ALA A 21 13.14 19.74 9.60
CA ALA A 21 11.84 19.10 9.72
C ALA A 21 10.98 19.35 8.46
N GLN A 22 10.88 18.34 7.59
CA GLN A 22 9.90 18.29 6.51
C GLN A 22 8.50 18.20 7.12
N ASN A 23 7.61 19.10 6.72
CA ASN A 23 6.31 19.23 7.38
C ASN A 23 5.17 18.61 6.58
N ALA A 24 5.34 18.51 5.27
CA ALA A 24 4.39 17.86 4.39
C ALA A 24 5.14 17.06 3.32
N ALA A 25 4.49 16.02 2.81
CA ALA A 25 4.97 15.27 1.67
C ALA A 25 3.80 14.82 0.79
N VAL A 26 4.07 14.66 -0.50
CA VAL A 26 3.18 13.99 -1.44
C VAL A 26 3.88 12.77 -2.01
N LYS A 27 3.14 11.69 -2.30
CA LYS A 27 3.73 10.45 -2.79
C LYS A 27 2.84 9.68 -3.74
N THR A 28 3.50 8.91 -4.59
CA THR A 28 2.89 7.89 -5.46
C THR A 28 3.61 6.56 -5.27
N ASN A 29 2.86 5.47 -5.25
CA ASN A 29 3.33 4.10 -5.18
C ASN A 29 3.50 3.53 -6.59
N LEU A 30 4.76 3.30 -6.96
CA LEU A 30 5.15 2.78 -8.26
C LEU A 30 4.60 1.37 -8.53
N LEU A 31 4.29 0.59 -7.48
CA LEU A 31 3.66 -0.73 -7.63
C LEU A 31 2.21 -0.60 -8.12
N TYR A 32 1.48 0.41 -7.65
CA TYR A 32 0.13 0.70 -8.16
C TYR A 32 0.19 1.22 -9.59
N ASP A 33 1.15 2.09 -9.91
CA ASP A 33 1.36 2.60 -11.26
C ASP A 33 1.63 1.45 -12.25
N ALA A 34 2.43 0.45 -11.86
CA ALA A 34 2.69 -0.75 -12.66
C ALA A 34 1.43 -1.61 -12.93
N THR A 35 0.42 -1.52 -12.07
CA THR A 35 -0.89 -2.18 -12.24
C THR A 35 -1.94 -1.26 -12.87
N THR A 36 -1.54 -0.11 -13.41
CA THR A 36 -2.43 0.94 -13.97
C THR A 36 -3.41 1.52 -12.94
N THR A 37 -3.11 1.37 -11.66
CA THR A 37 -3.93 1.87 -10.55
C THR A 37 -3.47 3.28 -10.19
N MET A 38 -4.35 4.26 -10.39
CA MET A 38 -4.09 5.64 -10.01
C MET A 38 -3.98 5.72 -8.49
N ASN A 39 -2.99 6.42 -7.97
CA ASN A 39 -2.81 6.52 -6.53
C ASN A 39 -2.13 7.84 -6.14
N LEU A 40 -2.43 8.32 -4.94
CA LEU A 40 -1.84 9.53 -4.37
C LEU A 40 -1.89 9.45 -2.85
N GLY A 41 -0.80 9.85 -2.20
CA GLY A 41 -0.72 9.99 -0.74
C GLY A 41 -0.25 11.37 -0.34
N VAL A 42 -0.77 11.84 0.80
CA VAL A 42 -0.31 13.04 1.48
C VAL A 42 0.12 12.67 2.88
N GLU A 43 1.27 13.18 3.33
CA GLU A 43 1.80 12.90 4.65
C GLU A 43 2.17 14.20 5.37
N PHE A 44 1.75 14.34 6.62
CA PHE A 44 1.97 15.52 7.44
C PHE A 44 2.73 15.18 8.71
N GLY A 45 3.71 16.01 9.06
CA GLY A 45 4.43 15.88 10.33
C GLY A 45 3.58 16.36 11.50
N LEU A 46 3.32 15.47 12.46
CA LEU A 46 2.59 15.78 13.70
C LEU A 46 3.52 16.16 14.85
N SER A 47 4.68 15.49 14.92
CA SER A 47 5.73 15.76 15.91
C SER A 47 7.10 15.38 15.32
N PRO A 48 8.24 15.58 16.01
CA PRO A 48 9.56 15.24 15.47
C PRO A 48 9.71 13.79 14.96
N LYS A 49 8.93 12.85 15.52
CA LYS A 49 8.97 11.43 15.18
C LYS A 49 7.64 10.85 14.71
N TRP A 50 6.59 11.65 14.63
CA TRP A 50 5.28 11.18 14.19
C TRP A 50 4.82 11.89 12.93
N THR A 51 4.34 11.12 11.97
CA THR A 51 3.63 11.63 10.80
C THR A 51 2.29 10.94 10.65
N LEU A 52 1.37 11.61 9.96
CA LEU A 52 0.09 11.06 9.54
C LEU A 52 0.06 11.06 8.02
N ASP A 53 -0.06 9.86 7.46
CA ASP A 53 -0.25 9.61 6.05
C ASP A 53 -1.73 9.34 5.76
N VAL A 54 -2.21 9.84 4.63
CA VAL A 54 -3.49 9.43 4.04
C VAL A 54 -3.24 9.17 2.57
N SER A 55 -3.40 7.91 2.17
CA SER A 55 -3.26 7.49 0.78
C SER A 55 -4.57 6.99 0.21
N GLY A 56 -4.78 7.26 -1.07
CA GLY A 56 -5.92 6.78 -1.84
C GLY A 56 -5.45 6.12 -3.12
N ASN A 57 -6.14 5.07 -3.55
CA ASN A 57 -5.96 4.50 -4.87
C ASN A 57 -7.31 4.21 -5.54
N TYR A 58 -7.30 4.27 -6.86
CA TYR A 58 -8.47 4.09 -7.71
C TYR A 58 -8.08 3.41 -9.01
N ASN A 59 -8.83 2.38 -9.37
CA ASN A 59 -8.73 1.74 -10.67
C ASN A 59 -10.14 1.62 -11.28
N PRO A 60 -10.41 2.29 -12.42
CA PRO A 60 -11.71 2.19 -13.10
C PRO A 60 -11.76 1.11 -14.19
N TRP A 61 -10.66 0.40 -14.45
CA TRP A 61 -10.46 -0.27 -15.72
C TRP A 61 -11.26 -1.57 -15.88
N THR A 62 -11.70 -1.79 -17.11
CA THR A 62 -12.14 -3.09 -17.61
C THR A 62 -11.27 -3.41 -18.81
N PHE A 63 -10.46 -4.45 -18.69
CA PHE A 63 -9.52 -4.86 -19.72
C PHE A 63 -10.19 -5.80 -20.73
N SER A 64 -9.46 -6.12 -21.81
CA SER A 64 -9.91 -7.02 -22.88
C SER A 64 -10.52 -8.31 -22.32
N LYS A 65 -11.58 -8.82 -22.95
CA LYS A 65 -12.35 -10.00 -22.48
C LYS A 65 -13.14 -9.76 -21.17
N ASN A 66 -13.47 -8.51 -20.87
CA ASN A 66 -14.25 -8.10 -19.69
C ASN A 66 -13.56 -8.43 -18.35
N LYS A 67 -12.22 -8.41 -18.31
CA LYS A 67 -11.49 -8.57 -17.04
C LYS A 67 -11.67 -7.28 -16.24
N LYS A 68 -12.28 -7.38 -15.07
CA LYS A 68 -12.55 -6.24 -14.20
C LYS A 68 -11.51 -6.21 -13.09
N TRP A 69 -10.86 -5.07 -12.95
CA TRP A 69 -9.96 -4.75 -11.84
C TRP A 69 -10.38 -3.40 -11.26
N LYS A 70 -11.66 -3.28 -10.91
CA LYS A 70 -12.19 -2.02 -10.41
C LYS A 70 -12.09 -1.98 -8.91
N HIS A 71 -11.48 -0.96 -8.36
CA HIS A 71 -11.47 -0.76 -6.91
C HIS A 71 -11.18 0.69 -6.56
N TRP A 72 -11.57 1.06 -5.35
CA TRP A 72 -11.01 2.22 -4.67
C TRP A 72 -10.66 1.83 -3.24
N LEU A 73 -9.62 2.45 -2.70
CA LEU A 73 -9.14 2.24 -1.34
C LEU A 73 -8.70 3.58 -0.77
N VAL A 74 -9.05 3.82 0.48
CA VAL A 74 -8.47 4.88 1.32
C VAL A 74 -7.77 4.23 2.50
N GLN A 75 -6.55 4.67 2.76
CA GLN A 75 -5.67 4.07 3.77
C GLN A 75 -4.96 5.17 4.58
N PRO A 76 -5.55 5.63 5.70
CA PRO A 76 -4.84 6.44 6.67
C PRO A 76 -3.84 5.60 7.48
N GLU A 77 -2.69 6.21 7.81
CA GLU A 77 -1.61 5.55 8.53
C GLU A 77 -0.87 6.52 9.47
N ALA A 78 -0.80 6.15 10.75
CA ALA A 78 0.05 6.83 11.71
C ALA A 78 1.45 6.20 11.68
N ARG A 79 2.49 6.99 11.44
CA ARG A 79 3.86 6.50 11.31
C ARG A 79 4.75 7.03 12.43
N TYR A 80 5.45 6.12 13.10
CA TYR A 80 6.48 6.43 14.07
C TYR A 80 7.86 6.21 13.47
N TRP A 81 8.64 7.29 13.39
CA TRP A 81 9.99 7.31 12.84
C TRP A 81 11.02 7.15 13.96
N PHE A 82 11.99 6.27 13.78
CA PHE A 82 12.98 6.01 14.84
C PHE A 82 13.99 7.16 15.00
N CYS A 83 14.25 7.88 13.92
CA CYS A 83 15.19 8.99 13.86
C CYS A 83 14.46 10.33 13.66
N ASN A 84 14.44 10.84 12.43
CA ASN A 84 13.69 12.04 12.03
C ASN A 84 12.47 11.63 11.22
N LYS A 85 11.36 12.36 11.36
CA LYS A 85 10.21 12.18 10.47
C LYS A 85 10.61 12.26 8.99
N MET A 86 9.98 11.43 8.16
CA MET A 86 10.19 11.33 6.71
C MET A 86 11.59 10.86 6.27
N MET A 87 12.42 10.31 7.17
CA MET A 87 13.74 9.79 6.83
C MET A 87 14.14 8.56 7.65
N GLY A 88 14.63 7.52 6.96
CA GLY A 88 15.08 6.27 7.58
C GLY A 88 13.93 5.33 7.93
N SER A 89 14.12 4.52 8.96
CA SER A 89 13.16 3.49 9.37
C SER A 89 11.96 4.04 10.15
N PHE A 90 10.78 3.48 9.87
CA PHE A 90 9.55 3.74 10.59
C PHE A 90 8.69 2.49 10.77
N ILE A 91 7.77 2.55 11.74
CA ILE A 91 6.64 1.63 11.88
C ILE A 91 5.36 2.41 11.62
N GLY A 92 4.50 1.87 10.75
CA GLY A 92 3.18 2.39 10.43
C GLY A 92 2.08 1.57 11.08
N PHE A 93 1.00 2.25 11.49
CA PHE A 93 -0.26 1.64 11.90
C PHE A 93 -1.34 2.18 10.98
N HIS A 94 -1.93 1.32 10.15
CA HIS A 94 -2.88 1.74 9.14
C HIS A 94 -4.25 1.13 9.34
N ALA A 95 -5.26 1.92 9.01
CA ALA A 95 -6.60 1.42 8.70
C ALA A 95 -6.79 1.52 7.19
N LEU A 96 -7.63 0.67 6.63
CA LEU A 96 -7.88 0.65 5.19
C LEU A 96 -9.36 0.34 4.94
N GLY A 97 -9.94 0.96 3.94
CA GLY A 97 -11.33 0.72 3.57
C GLY A 97 -11.61 1.09 2.13
N GLY A 98 -12.51 0.34 1.50
CA GLY A 98 -12.75 0.50 0.08
C GLY A 98 -13.84 -0.40 -0.47
N SER A 99 -13.99 -0.34 -1.78
CA SER A 99 -14.86 -1.22 -2.54
C SER A 99 -14.13 -1.77 -3.74
N HIS A 100 -14.50 -2.97 -4.15
CA HIS A 100 -13.92 -3.68 -5.27
C HIS A 100 -15.00 -4.31 -6.14
N ASN A 101 -14.71 -4.45 -7.42
CA ASN A 101 -15.48 -5.20 -8.41
C ASN A 101 -14.46 -5.85 -9.35
N ILE A 102 -14.15 -7.11 -9.03
CA ILE A 102 -13.03 -7.85 -9.59
C ILE A 102 -13.54 -9.17 -10.16
N GLY A 103 -13.14 -9.52 -11.38
CA GLY A 103 -13.52 -10.78 -12.02
C GLY A 103 -12.96 -10.94 -13.42
N GLY A 104 -12.99 -12.18 -13.93
CA GLY A 104 -12.47 -12.56 -15.25
C GLY A 104 -10.95 -12.63 -15.33
N MET A 105 -10.25 -12.70 -14.20
CA MET A 105 -8.78 -12.69 -14.18
C MET A 105 -8.21 -14.10 -14.02
N ASP A 106 -7.31 -14.45 -14.93
CA ASP A 106 -6.60 -15.74 -14.92
C ASP A 106 -5.37 -15.61 -14.01
N LEU A 107 -5.60 -15.66 -12.70
CA LEU A 107 -4.56 -15.62 -11.67
C LEU A 107 -4.44 -17.00 -11.03
N ASP A 108 -3.60 -17.86 -11.62
CA ASP A 108 -3.41 -19.23 -11.14
C ASP A 108 -2.40 -19.31 -9.99
N PHE A 109 -2.72 -18.65 -8.88
CA PHE A 109 -1.94 -18.78 -7.65
C PHE A 109 -2.81 -18.72 -6.40
N LYS A 110 -2.32 -19.36 -5.34
CA LYS A 110 -2.90 -19.30 -3.99
C LYS A 110 -1.98 -18.48 -3.11
N PHE A 111 -2.53 -17.51 -2.41
CA PHE A 111 -1.76 -16.70 -1.49
C PHE A 111 -2.53 -16.52 -0.18
N LEU A 112 -1.93 -16.99 0.91
CA LEU A 112 -2.42 -16.83 2.29
C LEU A 112 -3.92 -17.13 2.46
N GLY A 113 -4.31 -18.35 2.11
CA GLY A 113 -5.68 -18.84 2.28
C GLY A 113 -6.68 -18.35 1.23
N THR A 114 -6.28 -17.44 0.34
CA THR A 114 -7.11 -16.98 -0.78
C THR A 114 -6.70 -17.67 -2.07
N ASP A 115 -7.70 -18.23 -2.76
CA ASP A 115 -7.52 -18.90 -4.04
C ASP A 115 -7.92 -17.95 -5.18
N PHE A 116 -6.92 -17.35 -5.82
CA PHE A 116 -7.14 -16.35 -6.87
C PHE A 116 -7.58 -16.98 -8.20
N SER A 117 -7.45 -18.30 -8.37
CA SER A 117 -7.92 -19.02 -9.56
C SER A 117 -9.44 -18.85 -9.76
N LYS A 118 -10.19 -18.66 -8.66
CA LYS A 118 -11.64 -18.43 -8.67
C LYS A 118 -12.04 -17.12 -9.34
N LEU A 119 -11.13 -16.16 -9.48
CA LEU A 119 -11.39 -14.90 -10.18
C LEU A 119 -11.53 -15.09 -11.69
N LYS A 120 -11.16 -16.26 -12.23
CA LYS A 120 -11.37 -16.61 -13.64
C LYS A 120 -12.86 -16.78 -13.96
N ASP A 121 -13.55 -17.54 -13.11
CA ASP A 121 -14.92 -17.98 -13.35
C ASP A 121 -15.95 -17.11 -12.60
N TYR A 122 -15.55 -16.42 -11.54
CA TYR A 122 -16.46 -15.63 -10.71
C TYR A 122 -16.07 -14.16 -10.64
N ARG A 123 -17.09 -13.32 -10.46
CA ARG A 123 -16.95 -11.91 -10.17
C ARG A 123 -17.35 -11.64 -8.72
N TYR A 124 -16.49 -10.90 -8.02
CA TYR A 124 -16.69 -10.47 -6.65
C TYR A 124 -16.84 -8.96 -6.61
N GLU A 125 -17.97 -8.50 -6.10
CA GLU A 125 -18.27 -7.08 -5.93
C GLU A 125 -18.69 -6.82 -4.49
N GLY A 126 -18.02 -5.90 -3.82
CA GLY A 126 -18.21 -5.73 -2.38
C GLY A 126 -17.39 -4.62 -1.77
N TRP A 127 -17.45 -4.54 -0.46
CA TRP A 127 -16.69 -3.60 0.34
C TRP A 127 -15.78 -4.33 1.31
N PHE A 128 -14.74 -3.64 1.76
CA PHE A 128 -13.81 -4.16 2.74
C PHE A 128 -13.36 -3.06 3.69
N ILE A 129 -13.04 -3.48 4.92
CA ILE A 129 -12.43 -2.65 5.93
C ILE A 129 -11.39 -3.47 6.68
N GLY A 130 -10.29 -2.86 7.06
CA GLY A 130 -9.21 -3.56 7.74
C GLY A 130 -8.29 -2.63 8.49
N ALA A 131 -7.37 -3.25 9.20
CA ALA A 131 -6.28 -2.57 9.88
C ALA A 131 -5.03 -3.44 9.86
N GLY A 132 -3.87 -2.81 9.97
CA GLY A 132 -2.60 -3.50 9.94
C GLY A 132 -1.47 -2.68 10.52
N VAL A 133 -0.30 -3.32 10.52
CA VAL A 133 0.97 -2.72 10.86
C VAL A 133 1.90 -2.83 9.67
N ALA A 134 2.72 -1.81 9.48
CA ALA A 134 3.69 -1.75 8.41
C ALA A 134 5.08 -1.39 8.95
N TYR A 135 6.09 -1.85 8.24
CA TYR A 135 7.45 -1.40 8.42
C TYR A 135 7.92 -0.80 7.10
N GLY A 136 8.56 0.36 7.18
CA GLY A 136 9.11 1.02 6.01
C GLY A 136 10.46 1.66 6.26
N TYR A 137 11.13 1.96 5.16
CA TYR A 137 12.40 2.66 5.13
C TYR A 137 12.39 3.71 4.03
N ALA A 138 12.70 4.96 4.38
CA ALA A 138 12.84 6.06 3.44
C ALA A 138 14.32 6.44 3.21
N TRP A 139 14.77 6.34 1.97
CA TRP A 139 16.05 6.84 1.49
C TRP A 139 15.90 8.27 0.96
N ALA A 140 16.67 9.20 1.52
CA ALA A 140 16.77 10.55 0.96
C ALA A 140 17.59 10.52 -0.33
N LEU A 141 16.95 10.82 -1.47
CA LEU A 141 17.62 10.90 -2.78
C LEU A 141 18.16 12.31 -3.05
N SER A 142 17.40 13.33 -2.65
CA SER A 142 17.78 14.74 -2.76
C SER A 142 17.12 15.55 -1.65
N LYS A 143 17.27 16.88 -1.67
CA LYS A 143 16.65 17.79 -0.70
C LYS A 143 15.12 17.61 -0.59
N HIS A 144 14.47 17.32 -1.72
CA HIS A 144 13.01 17.25 -1.82
C HIS A 144 12.48 15.89 -2.30
N TRP A 145 13.35 14.93 -2.61
CA TRP A 145 12.92 13.61 -3.10
C TRP A 145 13.42 12.50 -2.19
N ASN A 146 12.50 11.65 -1.76
CA ASN A 146 12.80 10.41 -1.07
C ASN A 146 12.25 9.23 -1.88
N LEU A 147 12.92 8.09 -1.76
CA LEU A 147 12.38 6.80 -2.15
C LEU A 147 12.01 6.05 -0.87
N GLU A 148 10.83 5.47 -0.80
CA GLU A 148 10.38 4.72 0.37
C GLU A 148 9.94 3.32 -0.04
N ALA A 149 10.41 2.31 0.68
CA ALA A 149 9.90 0.95 0.58
C ALA A 149 9.14 0.59 1.84
N GLU A 150 8.00 -0.06 1.68
CA GLU A 150 7.12 -0.38 2.80
C GLU A 150 6.39 -1.70 2.58
N LEU A 151 6.31 -2.51 3.64
CA LEU A 151 5.56 -3.75 3.67
C LEU A 151 4.73 -3.79 4.95
N GLY A 152 3.46 -4.16 4.81
CA GLY A 152 2.53 -4.23 5.92
C GLY A 152 1.66 -5.48 5.89
N VAL A 153 1.36 -5.98 7.08
CA VAL A 153 0.49 -7.11 7.33
C VAL A 153 -0.67 -6.68 8.20
N GLY A 154 -1.83 -7.31 8.02
CA GLY A 154 -3.02 -6.94 8.76
C GLY A 154 -4.17 -7.88 8.54
N TYR A 155 -5.32 -7.42 9.02
CA TYR A 155 -6.60 -8.10 8.96
C TYR A 155 -7.55 -7.28 8.10
N ILE A 156 -8.24 -7.94 7.17
CA ILE A 156 -9.29 -7.33 6.35
C ILE A 156 -10.57 -8.14 6.53
N TYR A 157 -11.63 -7.45 6.94
CA TYR A 157 -12.99 -7.90 6.83
C TYR A 157 -13.55 -7.46 5.48
N SER A 158 -14.18 -8.39 4.76
CA SER A 158 -14.83 -8.09 3.48
C SER A 158 -16.20 -8.74 3.41
N LYS A 159 -17.15 -8.04 2.78
CA LYS A 159 -18.41 -8.61 2.32
C LYS A 159 -18.50 -8.39 0.83
N ALA A 160 -18.72 -9.47 0.09
CA ALA A 160 -18.81 -9.42 -1.35
C ALA A 160 -19.92 -10.32 -1.86
N ASP A 161 -20.62 -9.80 -2.86
CA ASP A 161 -21.54 -10.52 -3.71
C ASP A 161 -20.75 -11.33 -4.73
N LYS A 162 -21.11 -12.61 -4.86
CA LYS A 162 -20.53 -13.51 -5.84
C LYS A 162 -21.51 -13.65 -7.01
N PHE A 163 -21.06 -13.35 -8.22
CA PHE A 163 -21.86 -13.51 -9.43
C PHE A 163 -21.42 -14.74 -10.23
N ASN A 164 -22.38 -15.42 -10.84
CA ASN A 164 -22.16 -16.54 -11.75
C ASN A 164 -21.52 -16.02 -13.02
N CYS A 165 -20.35 -16.56 -13.38
CA CYS A 165 -19.63 -16.14 -14.57
C CYS A 165 -19.10 -14.68 -14.49
N ALA A 166 -17.87 -14.44 -14.97
CA ALA A 166 -17.26 -13.09 -14.96
C ALA A 166 -18.03 -12.04 -15.79
N GLN A 167 -18.90 -12.49 -16.69
CA GLN A 167 -19.68 -11.65 -17.63
C GLN A 167 -21.21 -11.68 -17.40
N CYS A 168 -21.74 -12.60 -16.60
CA CYS A 168 -23.17 -12.91 -16.48
C CYS A 168 -23.73 -12.37 -15.15
N GLY A 169 -25.04 -12.09 -15.12
CA GLY A 169 -25.67 -11.27 -14.07
C GLY A 169 -26.25 -12.02 -12.87
N ASP A 170 -26.25 -13.35 -12.87
CA ASP A 170 -26.95 -14.11 -11.82
C ASP A 170 -26.12 -14.16 -10.54
N LYS A 171 -26.67 -13.62 -9.45
CA LYS A 171 -26.03 -13.59 -8.14
C LYS A 171 -26.09 -15.00 -7.51
N LEU A 172 -24.93 -15.57 -7.18
CA LEU A 172 -24.78 -16.92 -6.59
C LEU A 172 -24.74 -16.90 -5.06
N GLU A 173 -24.06 -15.93 -4.48
CA GLU A 173 -23.97 -15.74 -3.04
C GLU A 173 -24.12 -14.24 -2.75
N ASP A 174 -24.88 -13.93 -1.70
CA ASP A 174 -25.15 -12.58 -1.24
C ASP A 174 -24.38 -12.30 0.04
N ASP A 175 -23.66 -11.18 0.06
CA ASP A 175 -23.14 -10.56 1.29
C ASP A 175 -22.28 -11.48 2.20
N LYS A 176 -21.59 -12.45 1.59
CA LYS A 176 -20.82 -13.44 2.33
C LYS A 176 -19.60 -12.79 2.96
N ALA A 177 -19.51 -12.88 4.28
CA ALA A 177 -18.37 -12.38 5.02
C ALA A 177 -17.12 -13.24 4.76
N HIS A 178 -16.00 -12.57 4.50
CA HIS A 178 -14.70 -13.19 4.36
C HIS A 178 -13.66 -12.39 5.16
N ASN A 179 -12.92 -13.11 6.00
CA ASN A 179 -11.86 -12.57 6.83
C ASN A 179 -10.52 -12.97 6.22
N TYR A 180 -9.69 -11.98 5.91
CA TYR A 180 -8.37 -12.15 5.34
C TYR A 180 -7.30 -11.70 6.33
N VAL A 181 -6.27 -12.52 6.51
CA VAL A 181 -5.06 -12.16 7.26
C VAL A 181 -3.87 -12.34 6.34
N GLY A 182 -3.10 -11.27 6.13
CA GLY A 182 -1.95 -11.29 5.25
C GLY A 182 -1.41 -9.90 4.93
N PRO A 183 -0.62 -9.75 3.86
CA PRO A 183 -0.18 -8.47 3.33
C PRO A 183 -1.35 -7.56 3.03
N THR A 184 -1.36 -6.43 3.72
CA THR A 184 -2.35 -5.36 3.54
C THR A 184 -1.72 -4.13 2.92
N LYS A 185 -0.38 -4.08 2.83
CA LYS A 185 0.36 -3.00 2.18
C LYS A 185 1.65 -3.52 1.55
N ALA A 186 1.90 -3.08 0.32
CA ALA A 186 3.21 -3.18 -0.31
C ALA A 186 3.40 -1.92 -1.15
N ALA A 187 4.49 -1.19 -0.91
CA ALA A 187 4.74 0.06 -1.59
C ALA A 187 6.20 0.28 -1.93
N LEU A 188 6.42 0.83 -3.12
CA LEU A 188 7.64 1.52 -3.52
C LEU A 188 7.23 2.95 -3.86
N ASN A 189 7.32 3.83 -2.86
CA ASN A 189 6.84 5.20 -2.95
C ASN A 189 7.93 6.12 -3.47
N LEU A 190 7.61 6.89 -4.50
CA LEU A 190 8.35 8.10 -4.83
C LEU A 190 7.70 9.26 -4.07
N VAL A 191 8.48 9.92 -3.21
CA VAL A 191 7.99 10.90 -2.24
C VAL A 191 8.63 12.25 -2.51
N TYR A 192 7.82 13.29 -2.61
CA TYR A 192 8.27 14.68 -2.63
C TYR A 192 7.97 15.35 -1.29
N VAL A 193 9.00 15.90 -0.65
CA VAL A 193 8.94 16.49 0.71
C VAL A 193 9.12 18.01 0.66
N PHE A 194 8.30 18.73 1.43
CA PHE A 194 8.24 20.20 1.51
C PHE A 194 8.93 20.75 2.76
#